data_AF-A0A382SR05-F1
#
_entry.id   AF-A0A382SR05-F1
#
_cell.length_a   1.000
_cell.length_b   1.000
_cell.length_c   1.000
_cell.angle_alpha   90.00
_cell.angle_beta   90.00
_cell.angle_gamma   90.00
#
_symmetry.space_group_name_H-M   'P 1'
#
loop_
_entity.id
_entity.type
_entity.pdbx_description
1 polymer ?
#
loop_
_entity_poly.entity_id
_entity_poly.type
_entity_poly.pdbx_seq_one_letter_code
_entity_poly.pdbx_strand_id
1 'polypeptide(L)' 'DLMYQSNYVSGLRILDISDRANPEEVGFFDTVPWTPDAPGFDGSWSNYPFFSSGIIIVNSGKEGMFILRKSDRNLIP' A
#
# COMPACT_ATOMS: atom_id res chain seq x y z
N ASP A 1 8.05 11.60 6.51
CA ASP A 1 7.88 11.41 5.06
C ASP A 1 7.33 10.02 4.78
N LEU A 2 6.34 9.89 3.89
CA LEU A 2 5.74 8.59 3.55
C LEU A 2 6.13 8.14 2.13
N MET A 3 6.49 6.86 1.99
CA MET A 3 6.71 6.18 0.71
C MET A 3 5.57 5.20 0.44
N TYR A 4 5.03 5.22 -0.78
CA TYR A 4 3.95 4.33 -1.20
C TYR A 4 4.45 3.42 -2.31
N GLN A 5 4.36 2.12 -2.11
CA GLN A 5 4.92 1.10 -2.99
C GLN A 5 3.82 0.17 -3.49
N SER A 6 3.81 -0.09 -4.79
CA SER A 6 3.01 -1.17 -5.39
C SER A 6 3.91 -2.36 -5.63
N ASN A 7 3.66 -3.45 -4.89
CA ASN A 7 4.55 -4.60 -4.80
C ASN A 7 3.88 -5.91 -5.25
N TYR A 8 3.18 -5.88 -6.40
CA TYR A 8 2.51 -7.05 -6.97
C TYR A 8 1.63 -7.78 -5.93
N VAL A 9 1.90 -9.06 -5.69
CA VAL A 9 1.17 -9.94 -4.76
C VAL A 9 1.18 -9.38 -3.34
N SER A 10 2.25 -8.69 -2.95
CA SER A 10 2.35 -8.07 -1.63
C SER A 10 1.51 -6.78 -1.50
N GLY A 11 0.85 -6.34 -2.57
CA GLY A 11 -0.11 -5.24 -2.56
C GLY A 11 0.52 -3.85 -2.41
N LEU A 12 -0.25 -2.91 -1.85
CA LEU A 12 0.22 -1.58 -1.46
C LEU A 12 0.97 -1.68 -0.13
N ARG A 13 2.21 -1.17 -0.08
CA ARG A 13 2.96 -0.96 1.18
C ARG A 13 3.18 0.53 1.41
N ILE A 14 2.99 0.99 2.64
CA ILE A 14 3.18 2.37 3.05
C ILE A 14 4.26 2.38 4.14
N LEU A 15 5.39 2.99 3.83
CA LEU A 15 6.53 3.10 4.74
C LEU A 15 6.67 4.53 5.25
N ASP A 16 6.93 4.70 6.54
CA ASP A 16 7.53 5.92 7.07
C ASP A 16 9.03 5.89 6.78
N ILE A 17 9.50 6.88 6.04
CA ILE A 17 10.88 7.06 5.61
C ILE A 17 11.50 8.34 6.21
N SER A 18 10.95 8.82 7.33
CA SER A 18 11.51 9.96 8.07
C SER A 18 12.94 9.68 8.55
N ASP A 19 13.23 8.44 8.95
CA ASP A 19 14.59 7.89 9.00
C ASP A 19 14.84 7.02 7.76
N ARG A 20 15.66 7.52 6.83
CA ARG A 20 15.95 6.83 5.56
C ARG A 20 16.83 5.59 5.74
N ALA A 21 17.56 5.47 6.85
CA ALA A 21 18.38 4.29 7.14
C ALA A 21 17.53 3.15 7.74
N ASN A 22 16.41 3.48 8.37
CA ASN A 22 15.53 2.55 9.06
C ASN A 22 14.05 2.81 8.70
N PRO A 23 13.61 2.49 7.47
CA PRO A 23 12.21 2.67 7.08
C PRO A 23 11.29 1.69 7.85
N GLU A 24 10.13 2.17 8.28
CA GLU A 24 9.14 1.39 9.05
C GLU A 24 7.83 1.24 8.27
N GLU A 25 7.25 0.04 8.20
CA GLU A 25 5.93 -0.15 7.59
C GLU A 25 4.82 0.37 8.52
N VAL A 26 4.03 1.33 8.04
CA VAL A 26 2.95 1.98 8.79
C VAL A 26 1.56 1.70 8.21
N GLY A 27 1.48 0.89 7.16
CA GLY A 27 0.22 0.43 6.58
C GLY A 27 0.42 -0.43 5.34
N PHE A 28 -0.58 -1.27 5.08
CA PHE A 28 -0.62 -2.10 3.88
C PHE A 28 -2.05 -2.30 3.40
N PHE A 29 -2.19 -2.68 2.13
CA PHE A 29 -3.45 -3.16 1.58
C PHE A 29 -3.16 -4.25 0.53
N ASP A 30 -3.63 -5.46 0.81
CA ASP A 30 -3.52 -6.60 -0.08
C ASP A 30 -4.69 -6.60 -1.08
N THR A 31 -4.36 -6.56 -2.37
CA THR A 31 -5.36 -6.59 -3.45
C THR A 31 -5.76 -8.02 -3.83
N VAL A 32 -4.95 -9.03 -3.48
CA VAL A 32 -5.13 -10.46 -3.80
C VAL A 32 -5.07 -11.37 -2.56
N PRO A 33 -5.87 -11.10 -1.50
CA PRO A 33 -5.78 -11.77 -0.19
C PRO A 33 -6.17 -13.26 -0.19
N TRP A 34 -6.62 -13.80 -1.33
CA TRP A 34 -6.97 -15.22 -1.48
C TRP A 34 -5.76 -16.08 -1.88
N THR A 35 -4.58 -15.49 -2.08
CA THR A 35 -3.34 -16.20 -2.39
C THR A 35 -2.26 -15.95 -1.33
N PRO A 36 -1.28 -16.84 -1.15
CA PRO A 36 -0.11 -16.55 -0.31
C PRO A 36 0.69 -15.34 -0.85
N ASP A 37 1.32 -14.57 0.05
CA ASP A 37 2.31 -13.54 -0.33
C ASP A 37 3.59 -14.22 -0.83
N ALA A 38 3.63 -14.46 -2.15
CA ALA A 38 4.72 -15.12 -2.85
C ALA A 38 5.10 -14.35 -4.11
N PRO A 39 6.36 -14.47 -4.60
CA PRO A 39 6.78 -13.79 -5.81
C PRO A 39 5.88 -14.09 -7.02
N GLY A 40 5.38 -13.05 -7.67
CA GLY A 40 4.46 -13.14 -8.80
C GLY A 40 4.13 -11.77 -9.38
N PHE A 41 3.39 -11.75 -10.50
CA PHE A 41 3.02 -10.51 -11.21
C PHE A 41 1.53 -10.14 -11.06
N ASP A 42 0.75 -10.96 -10.34
CA ASP A 42 -0.62 -10.60 -9.95
C ASP A 42 -0.58 -9.50 -8.86
N GLY A 43 -1.72 -8.87 -8.57
CA GLY A 43 -1.83 -7.85 -7.52
C GLY A 43 -1.52 -6.42 -7.97
N SER A 44 -0.97 -5.60 -7.06
CA SER A 44 -0.83 -4.15 -7.23
C SER A 44 0.28 -3.75 -8.20
N TRP A 45 -0.04 -2.90 -9.18
CA TRP A 45 0.91 -2.40 -10.19
C TRP A 45 1.26 -0.93 -10.03
N SER A 46 0.30 -0.10 -9.60
CA SER A 46 0.54 1.32 -9.37
C SER A 46 -0.31 1.90 -8.25
N ASN A 47 0.16 3.00 -7.69
CA ASN A 47 -0.58 3.78 -6.70
C ASN A 47 -0.43 5.28 -6.96
N TYR A 48 -1.44 6.04 -6.53
CA TYR A 48 -1.53 7.51 -6.67
C TYR A 48 -1.97 8.10 -5.32
N PRO A 49 -1.04 8.43 -4.41
CA PRO A 49 -1.34 8.74 -3.01
C PRO A 49 -1.37 10.24 -2.69
N PHE A 50 -1.06 11.12 -3.66
CA PHE A 50 -0.78 12.54 -3.40
C PHE A 50 -1.95 13.48 -3.66
N PHE A 51 -3.18 12.97 -3.60
CA PHE A 51 -4.36 13.82 -3.66
C PHE A 51 -4.50 14.62 -2.36
N SER A 52 -4.85 15.91 -2.47
CA SER A 52 -5.09 16.78 -1.30
C SER A 52 -6.21 16.27 -0.38
N SER A 53 -7.10 15.44 -0.92
CA SER A 53 -8.17 14.77 -0.17
C SER A 53 -7.67 13.64 0.75
N GLY A 54 -6.39 13.26 0.68
CA GLY A 54 -5.84 12.09 1.38
C GLY A 54 -6.31 10.74 0.83
N ILE A 55 -6.88 10.75 -0.38
CA ILE A 55 -7.24 9.53 -1.12
C ILE A 55 -5.96 8.92 -1.69
N ILE A 56 -5.91 7.59 -1.65
CA ILE A 56 -4.91 6.77 -2.32
C ILE A 56 -5.64 5.91 -3.34
N ILE A 57 -5.35 6.08 -4.62
CA ILE A 57 -5.85 5.17 -5.66
C ILE A 57 -4.81 4.06 -5.85
N VAL A 58 -5.24 2.80 -5.87
CA VAL A 58 -4.40 1.64 -6.18
C VAL A 58 -4.97 0.92 -7.40
N ASN A 59 -4.13 0.69 -8.40
CA ASN A 59 -4.48 -0.15 -9.55
C ASN A 59 -3.89 -1.55 -9.35
N SER A 60 -4.72 -2.57 -9.56
CA SER A 60 -4.39 -3.99 -9.47
C SER A 60 -4.81 -4.69 -10.75
N GLY A 61 -4.09 -5.75 -11.13
CA GLY A 61 -4.28 -6.45 -12.41
C GLY A 61 -5.73 -6.89 -12.68
N LYS A 62 -6.14 -8.03 -12.14
CA LYS A 62 -7.49 -8.61 -12.40
C LYS A 62 -8.55 -8.06 -11.44
N GLU A 63 -8.11 -7.44 -10.35
CA GLU A 63 -8.93 -6.99 -9.24
C GLU A 63 -9.45 -5.56 -9.45
N GLY A 64 -8.85 -4.83 -10.39
CA GLY A 64 -9.25 -3.50 -10.79
C GLY A 64 -8.72 -2.42 -9.85
N MET A 65 -9.54 -1.38 -9.64
CA MET A 65 -9.13 -0.17 -8.93
C MET A 65 -9.72 -0.11 -7.52
N PHE A 66 -8.86 0.20 -6.55
CA PHE A 66 -9.24 0.43 -5.16
C PHE A 66 -9.05 1.92 -4.82
N ILE A 67 -10.02 2.46 -4.07
CA ILE A 67 -9.96 3.82 -3.53
C ILE A 67 -9.81 3.69 -2.02
N LEU A 68 -8.63 4.03 -1.53
CA LEU A 68 -8.24 3.84 -0.14
C LEU A 68 -8.04 5.19 0.55
N ARG A 69 -8.02 5.13 1.88
CA ARG A 69 -7.56 6.20 2.76
C ARG A 69 -6.78 5.55 3.88
N LYS A 70 -5.57 6.05 4.15
CA LYS A 70 -4.80 5.57 5.29
C LYS A 70 -5.58 5.85 6.57
N SER A 71 -5.73 4.84 7.43
CA SER A 71 -6.34 5.03 8.75
C SER A 71 -5.33 5.67 9.70
N ASP A 72 -5.79 6.63 10.49
CA ASP A 72 -5.00 7.26 11.56
C ASP A 72 -5.24 6.57 12.92
N ARG A 73 -5.44 5.24 12.90
CA ARG A 73 -5.61 4.49 14.14
C ARG A 73 -4.30 4.56 14.91
N ASN A 74 -4.24 5.44 15.90
CA ASN A 74 -3.40 5.27 17.07
C ASN A 74 -3.77 3.90 17.64
N LEU A 75 -2.94 2.89 17.36
CA LEU A 75 -2.98 1.64 18.10
C LEU A 75 -2.69 2.04 19.54
N ILE A 76 -3.75 2.11 20.35
CA ILE A 76 -3.59 2.28 21.80
C ILE A 76 -2.82 1.03 22.24
N PRO A 77 -1.65 1.18 22.91
CA PRO A 77 -0.83 0.06 23.32
C PRO A 77 -1.59 -0.99 24.16
#